data_AF-A0A415MV18-F1
#
_entry.id   AF-A0A415MV18-F1
#
_cell.length_a   1.000
_cell.length_b   1.000
_cell.length_c   1.000
_cell.angle_alpha   90.00
_cell.angle_beta   90.00
_cell.angle_gamma   90.00
#
_symmetry.space_group_name_H-M   'P 1'
#
loop_
_entity.id
_entity.type
_entity.pdbx_description
1 polymer ?
#
loop_
_entity_poly.entity_id
_entity_poly.type
_entity_poly.pdbx_seq_one_letter_code
_entity_poly.pdbx_strand_id
1 'polypeptide(L)'
;MVFGDYIPSFNYLVIPLNQYSKQDLIEKNDELSLIFLINQLQSSSEFHDLKDIPKEYTEHLTEDTPDYLLKIIGKVIAVLLHKLNVPDEEVYEVTDQITRRKFSMMFDNFQAYDVQETRRISREEGRLEGRIEGERAGRIEGERLHLIKQVIKRIELQYSVNQIAEALLEPLDIIQPIYDIALQQGSDYDANLILDELNSKNIQ
;
A
#
# COMPACT_ATOMS: atom_id res chain seq x y z
N MET A 1 -49.29 -26.11 3.88
CA MET A 1 -47.95 -25.55 4.13
C MET A 1 -48.15 -24.21 4.84
N VAL A 2 -47.78 -24.10 6.11
CA VAL A 2 -48.13 -22.97 7.00
C VAL A 2 -47.05 -21.87 7.00
N PHE A 3 -45.99 -22.01 6.20
CA PHE A 3 -44.86 -21.07 6.17
C PHE A 3 -44.99 -19.95 5.14
N GLY A 4 -45.97 -19.99 4.22
CA GLY A 4 -46.15 -18.95 3.18
C GLY A 4 -46.60 -17.59 3.75
N ASP A 5 -47.36 -17.61 4.84
CA ASP A 5 -47.97 -16.41 5.43
C ASP A 5 -46.96 -15.51 6.19
N TYR A 6 -45.73 -16.00 6.39
CA TYR A 6 -44.69 -15.31 7.16
C TYR A 6 -43.43 -14.98 6.35
N ILE A 7 -43.45 -15.17 5.02
CA ILE A 7 -42.35 -14.73 4.15
C ILE A 7 -42.62 -13.27 3.77
N PRO A 8 -41.84 -12.31 4.30
CA PRO A 8 -42.03 -10.91 3.93
C PRO A 8 -41.66 -10.75 2.45
N SER A 9 -42.54 -10.14 1.68
CA SER A 9 -42.25 -9.75 0.30
C SER A 9 -41.48 -8.44 0.31
N PHE A 10 -40.20 -8.48 -0.06
CA PHE A 10 -39.35 -7.30 -0.15
C PHE A 10 -39.25 -6.84 -1.61
N ASN A 11 -39.29 -5.53 -1.81
CA ASN A 11 -38.91 -4.90 -3.07
C ASN A 11 -37.54 -4.26 -2.89
N TYR A 12 -36.62 -4.55 -3.80
CA TYR A 12 -35.27 -3.98 -3.78
C TYR A 12 -35.21 -2.81 -4.75
N LEU A 13 -34.69 -1.67 -4.27
CA LEU A 13 -34.37 -0.53 -5.10
C LEU A 13 -32.84 -0.40 -5.18
N VAL A 14 -32.30 -0.40 -6.40
CA VAL A 14 -30.86 -0.16 -6.63
C VAL A 14 -30.67 1.32 -6.89
N ILE A 15 -29.84 1.98 -6.08
CA ILE A 15 -29.55 3.42 -6.19
C ILE A 15 -28.08 3.60 -6.59
N PRO A 16 -27.77 4.15 -7.78
CA PRO A 16 -26.40 4.42 -8.22
C PRO A 16 -25.87 5.70 -7.55
N LEU A 17 -25.19 5.55 -6.42
CA LEU A 17 -24.72 6.69 -5.61
C LEU A 17 -23.73 7.61 -6.32
N ASN A 18 -23.06 7.15 -7.38
CA ASN A 18 -22.17 7.99 -8.19
C ASN A 18 -22.91 9.05 -9.04
N GLN A 19 -24.24 8.98 -9.12
CA GLN A 19 -25.08 9.97 -9.81
C GLN A 19 -25.58 11.09 -8.90
N TYR A 20 -25.30 11.02 -7.60
CA TYR A 20 -25.72 12.02 -6.62
C TYR A 20 -24.48 12.74 -6.10
N SER A 21 -24.49 14.08 -6.17
CA SER A 21 -23.53 14.90 -5.45
C SER A 21 -23.82 14.91 -3.95
N LYS A 22 -22.86 15.39 -3.15
CA LYS A 22 -23.07 15.60 -1.71
C LYS A 22 -24.25 16.53 -1.44
N GLN A 23 -24.37 17.59 -2.25
CA GLN A 23 -25.48 18.54 -2.13
C GLN A 23 -26.83 17.88 -2.43
N ASP A 24 -26.91 17.05 -3.49
CA ASP A 24 -28.14 16.33 -3.84
C ASP A 24 -28.62 15.40 -2.71
N LEU A 25 -27.68 14.82 -1.95
CA LEU A 25 -27.98 13.98 -0.79
C LEU A 25 -28.39 14.83 0.42
N ILE A 26 -27.67 15.91 0.72
CA ILE A 26 -28.02 16.83 1.82
C ILE A 26 -29.43 17.40 1.63
N GLU A 27 -29.81 17.74 0.40
CA GLU A 27 -31.16 18.25 0.07
C GLU A 27 -32.28 17.24 0.33
N LYS A 28 -31.99 15.93 0.43
CA LYS A 28 -32.99 14.92 0.84
C LYS A 28 -33.36 15.04 2.30
N ASN A 29 -32.43 15.53 3.13
CA ASN A 29 -32.66 15.84 4.54
C ASN A 29 -33.28 14.69 5.36
N ASP A 30 -32.85 13.45 5.07
CA ASP A 30 -33.33 12.22 5.71
C ASP A 30 -32.19 11.30 6.15
N GLU A 31 -32.48 10.31 7.00
CA GLU A 31 -31.45 9.45 7.59
C GLU A 31 -30.77 8.53 6.57
N LEU A 32 -31.45 8.19 5.47
CA LEU A 32 -30.87 7.39 4.40
C LEU A 32 -29.82 8.18 3.63
N SER A 33 -30.07 9.47 3.42
CA SER A 33 -29.11 10.37 2.76
C SER A 33 -27.82 10.53 3.55
N LEU A 34 -27.88 10.51 4.89
CA LEU A 34 -26.69 10.45 5.75
C LEU A 34 -25.90 9.16 5.56
N ILE A 35 -26.58 8.02 5.53
CA ILE A 35 -25.94 6.71 5.26
C ILE A 35 -25.25 6.73 3.89
N PHE A 36 -25.90 7.32 2.89
CA PHE A 36 -25.33 7.44 1.54
C PHE A 36 -24.14 8.38 1.48
N LEU A 37 -24.16 9.52 2.18
CA LEU A 37 -23.03 10.43 2.29
C LEU A 37 -21.79 9.70 2.87
N ILE A 38 -21.98 8.95 3.96
CA ILE A 38 -20.88 8.20 4.58
C ILE A 38 -20.44 7.05 3.68
N ASN A 39 -21.36 6.37 2.98
CA ASN A 39 -21.02 5.29 2.06
C ASN A 39 -20.33 5.78 0.77
N GLN A 40 -20.46 7.06 0.41
CA GLN A 40 -19.71 7.65 -0.70
C GLN A 40 -18.23 7.84 -0.37
N LEU A 41 -17.87 7.96 0.91
CA LEU A 41 -16.47 8.09 1.33
C LEU A 41 -15.66 6.87 0.88
N GLN A 42 -14.50 7.11 0.27
CA GLN A 42 -13.59 6.04 -0.14
C GLN A 42 -12.44 5.81 0.85
N SER A 43 -12.10 6.82 1.65
CA SER A 43 -11.03 6.77 2.65
C SER A 43 -11.42 7.52 3.94
N SER A 44 -10.65 7.27 5.01
CA SER A 44 -10.79 8.02 6.26
C SER A 44 -10.36 9.49 6.15
N SER A 45 -9.54 9.85 5.15
CA SER A 45 -9.12 11.23 4.89
C SER A 45 -10.25 12.13 4.35
N GLU A 46 -11.25 11.55 3.69
CA GLU A 46 -12.41 12.28 3.15
C GLU A 46 -13.41 12.72 4.24
N PHE A 47 -13.20 12.34 5.50
CA PHE A 47 -14.06 12.75 6.62
C PHE A 47 -13.99 14.25 6.90
N HIS A 48 -12.90 14.92 6.51
CA HIS A 48 -12.83 16.37 6.58
C HIS A 48 -13.93 17.04 5.75
N ASP A 49 -14.32 16.43 4.63
CA ASP A 49 -15.40 16.95 3.80
C ASP A 49 -16.78 16.83 4.45
N LEU A 50 -16.91 16.00 5.51
CA LEU A 50 -18.14 15.90 6.29
C LEU A 50 -18.27 17.03 7.32
N LYS A 51 -17.19 17.77 7.61
CA LYS A 51 -17.25 18.96 8.49
C LYS A 51 -18.01 20.12 7.86
N ASP A 52 -18.11 20.13 6.53
CA ASP A 52 -18.83 21.16 5.77
C ASP A 52 -20.34 20.87 5.67
N ILE A 53 -20.84 19.77 6.29
CA ILE A 53 -22.27 19.47 6.31
C ILE A 53 -22.99 20.57 7.10
N PRO A 54 -24.07 21.17 6.54
CA PRO A 54 -24.86 22.17 7.25
C PRO A 54 -25.38 21.65 8.59
N LYS A 55 -25.25 22.47 9.65
CA LYS A 55 -25.72 22.09 10.98
C LYS A 55 -27.23 21.83 10.98
N GLU A 56 -27.97 22.63 10.22
CA GLU A 56 -29.42 22.53 10.08
C GLU A 56 -29.85 21.14 9.57
N TYR A 57 -29.08 20.56 8.64
CA TYR A 57 -29.30 19.19 8.17
C TYR A 57 -29.08 18.19 9.30
N THR A 58 -27.96 18.30 10.02
CA THR A 58 -27.68 17.37 11.13
C THR A 58 -28.68 17.50 12.29
N GLU A 59 -29.14 18.71 12.60
CA GLU A 59 -30.11 19.01 13.67
C GLU A 59 -31.49 18.42 13.34
N HIS A 60 -31.95 18.55 12.09
CA HIS A 60 -33.20 17.94 11.62
C HIS A 60 -33.20 16.42 11.81
N LEU A 61 -32.10 15.74 11.48
CA LEU A 61 -31.94 14.30 11.69
C LEU A 61 -31.93 13.91 13.18
N THR A 62 -31.72 14.85 14.09
CA THR A 62 -31.69 14.58 15.52
C THR A 62 -33.02 14.74 16.21
N GLU A 63 -33.92 15.59 15.69
CA GLU A 63 -35.20 15.89 16.34
C GLU A 63 -36.26 14.84 15.98
N ASP A 64 -36.35 14.48 14.69
CA ASP A 64 -37.48 13.70 14.16
C ASP A 64 -37.25 12.18 14.17
N THR A 65 -36.01 11.72 14.35
CA THR A 65 -35.69 10.29 14.26
C THR A 65 -36.02 9.54 15.57
N PRO A 66 -36.79 8.43 15.51
CA PRO A 66 -37.05 7.59 16.68
C PRO A 66 -35.80 6.87 17.21
N ASP A 67 -35.74 6.62 18.52
CA ASP A 67 -34.56 6.01 19.17
C ASP A 67 -34.17 4.64 18.61
N TYR A 68 -35.15 3.82 18.21
CA TYR A 68 -34.85 2.52 17.61
C TYR A 68 -34.15 2.69 16.25
N LEU A 69 -34.51 3.72 15.48
CA LEU A 69 -33.95 4.00 14.17
C LEU A 69 -32.54 4.59 14.32
N LEU A 70 -32.30 5.47 15.31
CA LEU A 70 -30.96 5.94 15.68
C LEU A 70 -30.00 4.77 15.98
N LYS A 71 -30.47 3.75 16.70
CA LYS A 71 -29.67 2.54 16.98
C LYS A 71 -29.34 1.75 15.71
N ILE A 72 -30.25 1.70 14.74
CA ILE A 72 -30.03 1.03 13.46
C ILE A 72 -29.01 1.83 12.64
N ILE A 73 -29.21 3.14 12.51
CA ILE A 73 -28.30 4.05 11.81
C ILE A 73 -26.90 3.97 12.39
N GLY A 74 -26.77 4.02 13.72
CA GLY A 74 -25.49 3.87 14.41
C GLY A 74 -24.76 2.58 14.07
N LYS A 75 -25.48 1.44 14.01
CA LYS A 75 -24.89 0.16 13.59
C LYS A 75 -24.47 0.16 12.13
N VAL A 76 -25.29 0.71 11.23
CA VAL A 76 -24.96 0.80 9.80
C VAL A 76 -23.73 1.66 9.60
N ILE A 77 -23.69 2.85 10.22
CA ILE A 77 -22.54 3.74 10.18
C ILE A 77 -21.29 3.05 10.74
N ALA A 78 -21.37 2.37 11.89
CA ALA A 78 -20.24 1.62 12.44
C ALA A 78 -19.62 0.65 11.42
N VAL A 79 -20.47 -0.13 10.72
CA VAL A 79 -20.02 -1.06 9.68
C VAL A 79 -19.35 -0.33 8.52
N LEU A 80 -19.88 0.81 8.08
CA LEU A 80 -19.26 1.63 7.04
C LEU A 80 -17.90 2.20 7.49
N LEU A 81 -17.80 2.68 8.72
CA LEU A 81 -16.54 3.19 9.27
C LEU A 81 -15.48 2.09 9.38
N HIS A 82 -15.84 0.88 9.84
CA HIS A 82 -14.91 -0.25 9.86
C HIS A 82 -14.43 -0.65 8.46
N LYS A 83 -15.29 -0.54 7.43
CA LYS A 83 -14.89 -0.77 6.03
C LYS A 83 -13.84 0.26 5.58
N LEU A 84 -13.88 1.47 6.13
CA LEU A 84 -12.89 2.53 5.93
C LEU A 84 -11.67 2.39 6.86
N ASN A 85 -11.57 1.27 7.59
CA ASN A 85 -10.49 0.95 8.53
C ASN A 85 -10.35 1.96 9.69
N VAL A 86 -11.45 2.60 10.08
CA VAL A 86 -11.52 3.48 11.25
C VAL A 86 -11.35 2.65 12.54
N PRO A 87 -10.50 3.07 13.50
CA PRO A 87 -10.30 2.37 14.77
C PRO A 87 -11.59 2.27 15.61
N ASP A 88 -11.72 1.20 16.41
CA ASP A 88 -12.90 0.94 17.24
C ASP A 88 -13.24 2.10 18.21
N GLU A 89 -12.23 2.78 18.74
CA GLU A 89 -12.40 3.94 19.63
C GLU A 89 -13.09 5.09 18.91
N GLU A 90 -12.61 5.46 17.73
CA GLU A 90 -13.21 6.51 16.89
C GLU A 90 -14.61 6.11 16.39
N VAL A 91 -14.80 4.84 16.02
CA VAL A 91 -16.13 4.33 15.65
C VAL A 91 -17.09 4.43 16.82
N TYR A 92 -16.64 4.09 18.03
CA TYR A 92 -17.45 4.22 19.24
C TYR A 92 -17.82 5.67 19.51
N GLU A 93 -16.88 6.61 19.40
CA GLU A 93 -17.17 8.04 19.58
C GLU A 93 -18.21 8.56 18.59
N VAL A 94 -18.05 8.28 17.29
CA VAL A 94 -19.01 8.70 16.26
C VAL A 94 -20.40 8.12 16.55
N THR A 95 -20.48 6.82 16.90
CA THR A 95 -21.76 6.15 17.12
C THR A 95 -22.43 6.51 18.44
N ASP A 96 -21.68 6.79 19.50
CA ASP A 96 -22.21 7.32 20.75
C ASP A 96 -22.89 8.68 20.50
N GLN A 97 -22.26 9.55 19.71
CA GLN A 97 -22.85 10.83 19.34
C GLN A 97 -24.16 10.69 18.53
N ILE A 98 -24.31 9.63 17.71
CA ILE A 98 -25.57 9.30 17.00
C ILE A 98 -26.65 9.02 18.01
N THR A 99 -26.37 8.11 18.94
CA THR A 99 -27.35 7.70 19.94
C THR A 99 -27.72 8.82 20.92
N ARG A 100 -26.84 9.81 21.11
CA ARG A 100 -27.05 10.99 21.97
C ARG A 100 -27.67 12.19 21.24
N ARG A 101 -28.09 12.04 19.98
CA ARG A 101 -28.67 13.15 19.18
C ARG A 101 -27.71 14.32 19.03
N LYS A 102 -26.40 14.04 18.91
CA LYS A 102 -25.33 15.05 18.72
C LYS A 102 -24.69 14.94 17.34
N PHE A 103 -25.50 14.95 16.29
CA PHE A 103 -25.04 14.75 14.91
C PHE A 103 -24.08 15.82 14.41
N SER A 104 -24.30 17.06 14.82
CA SER A 104 -23.44 18.18 14.45
C SER A 104 -22.00 18.04 14.95
N MET A 105 -21.73 17.19 15.94
CA MET A 105 -20.42 17.04 16.59
C MET A 105 -19.67 15.76 16.16
N MET A 106 -20.32 14.89 15.38
CA MET A 106 -19.83 13.52 15.13
C MET A 106 -18.42 13.46 14.60
N PHE A 107 -18.08 14.44 13.76
CA PHE A 107 -16.81 14.50 13.05
C PHE A 107 -15.86 15.56 13.59
N ASP A 108 -16.23 16.29 14.64
CA ASP A 108 -15.42 17.40 15.16
C ASP A 108 -14.03 16.92 15.61
N ASN A 109 -14.00 15.81 16.34
CA ASN A 109 -12.79 15.21 16.91
C ASN A 109 -12.20 14.09 16.06
N PHE A 110 -12.81 13.75 14.92
CA PHE A 110 -12.34 12.69 14.04
C PHE A 110 -10.94 13.03 13.51
N GLN A 111 -9.93 12.38 14.05
CA GLN A 111 -8.57 12.47 13.56
C GLN A 111 -8.47 11.46 12.43
N ALA A 112 -8.50 11.92 11.18
CA ALA A 112 -8.30 11.06 10.02
C ALA A 112 -6.85 10.53 9.98
N TYR A 113 -6.48 9.68 10.94
CA TYR A 113 -5.17 9.05 11.00
C TYR A 113 -5.20 7.84 10.07
N ASP A 114 -4.89 8.07 8.80
CA ASP A 114 -4.85 7.01 7.79
C ASP A 114 -3.58 6.16 7.95
N VAL A 115 -3.60 5.31 8.99
CA VAL A 115 -2.59 4.29 9.26
C VAL A 115 -2.39 3.39 8.05
N GLN A 116 -3.43 3.21 7.22
CA GLN A 116 -3.39 2.32 6.07
C GLN A 116 -2.74 2.96 4.85
N GLU A 117 -3.03 4.23 4.55
CA GLU A 117 -2.33 4.96 3.49
C GLU A 117 -0.85 5.12 3.83
N THR A 118 -0.54 5.41 5.09
CA THR A 118 0.85 5.42 5.57
C THR A 118 1.51 4.04 5.37
N ARG A 119 0.82 2.94 5.74
CA ARG A 119 1.33 1.57 5.50
C ARG A 119 1.44 1.23 4.01
N ARG A 120 0.53 1.74 3.16
CA ARG A 120 0.51 1.51 1.71
C ARG A 120 1.71 2.20 1.07
N ILE A 121 1.91 3.48 1.38
CA ILE A 121 3.06 4.29 0.93
C ILE A 121 4.37 3.63 1.38
N SER A 122 4.52 3.30 2.67
CA SER A 122 5.76 2.67 3.16
C SER A 122 6.04 1.30 2.54
N ARG A 123 5.01 0.50 2.22
CA ARG A 123 5.19 -0.77 1.49
C ARG A 123 5.60 -0.54 0.05
N GLU A 124 5.03 0.46 -0.60
CA GLU A 124 5.32 0.79 -1.99
C GLU A 124 6.73 1.39 -2.13
N GLU A 125 7.14 2.25 -1.19
CA GLU A 125 8.50 2.76 -1.04
C GLU A 125 9.49 1.62 -0.79
N GLY A 126 9.24 0.75 0.19
CA GLY A 126 10.13 -0.40 0.47
C GLY A 126 10.23 -1.38 -0.70
N ARG A 127 9.16 -1.57 -1.49
CA ARG A 127 9.20 -2.39 -2.71
C ARG A 127 10.00 -1.72 -3.83
N LEU A 128 9.86 -0.40 -3.97
CA LEU A 128 10.60 0.37 -4.97
C LEU A 128 12.09 0.41 -4.64
N GLU A 129 12.44 0.67 -3.38
CA GLU A 129 13.81 0.63 -2.87
C GLU A 129 14.44 -0.75 -3.07
N GLY A 130 13.76 -1.83 -2.67
CA GLY A 130 14.25 -3.19 -2.88
C GLY A 130 14.45 -3.55 -4.35
N ARG A 131 13.62 -3.02 -5.26
CA ARG A 131 13.79 -3.22 -6.70
C ARG A 131 15.00 -2.45 -7.24
N ILE A 132 15.18 -1.19 -6.82
CA ILE A 132 16.32 -0.35 -7.23
C ILE A 132 17.62 -0.95 -6.72
N GLU A 133 17.65 -1.39 -5.46
CA GLU A 133 18.82 -2.02 -4.85
C GLU A 133 19.15 -3.35 -5.54
N GLY A 134 18.16 -4.21 -5.78
CA GLY A 134 18.34 -5.48 -6.49
C GLY A 134 18.81 -5.30 -7.94
N GLU A 135 18.26 -4.33 -8.66
CA GLU A 135 18.68 -4.02 -10.04
C GLU A 135 20.11 -3.49 -10.09
N ARG A 136 20.48 -2.61 -9.14
CA ARG A 136 21.84 -2.07 -9.03
C ARG A 136 22.85 -3.15 -8.66
N ALA A 137 22.55 -3.97 -7.67
CA ALA A 137 23.40 -5.08 -7.25
C ALA A 137 23.60 -6.09 -8.40
N GLY A 138 22.51 -6.51 -9.06
CA GLY A 138 22.58 -7.45 -10.18
C GLY A 138 23.36 -6.91 -11.38
N ARG A 139 23.29 -5.60 -11.65
CA ARG A 139 24.09 -4.98 -12.72
C ARG A 139 25.58 -4.99 -12.42
N ILE A 140 25.97 -4.60 -11.20
CA ILE A 140 27.38 -4.60 -10.77
C ILE A 140 27.95 -6.03 -10.82
N GLU A 141 27.17 -7.00 -10.34
CA GLU A 141 27.56 -8.41 -10.34
C GLU A 141 27.69 -8.97 -11.77
N GLY A 142 26.78 -8.58 -12.67
CA GLY A 142 26.86 -8.92 -14.09
C GLY A 142 28.08 -8.32 -14.81
N GLU A 143 28.44 -7.08 -14.51
CA GLU A 143 29.64 -6.43 -15.05
C GLU A 143 30.93 -7.12 -14.56
N ARG A 144 31.00 -7.47 -13.27
CA ARG A 144 32.12 -8.27 -12.73
C ARG A 144 32.21 -9.65 -13.38
N LEU A 145 31.09 -10.36 -13.52
CA LEU A 145 31.08 -11.66 -14.17
C LEU A 145 31.53 -11.58 -15.63
N HIS A 146 31.13 -10.52 -16.33
CA HIS A 146 31.57 -10.27 -17.71
C HIS A 146 33.09 -10.05 -17.78
N LEU A 147 33.66 -9.26 -16.86
CA LEU A 147 35.10 -9.04 -16.76
C LEU A 147 35.86 -10.35 -16.50
N ILE A 148 35.39 -11.16 -15.55
CA ILE A 148 35.99 -12.47 -15.23
C ILE A 148 36.03 -13.38 -16.45
N LYS A 149 34.92 -13.50 -17.19
CA LYS A 149 34.86 -14.27 -18.44
C LYS A 149 35.86 -13.78 -19.48
N GLN A 150 36.04 -12.47 -19.58
CA GLN A 150 37.02 -11.87 -20.49
C GLN A 150 38.47 -12.13 -20.09
N VAL A 151 38.76 -12.17 -18.80
CA VAL A 151 40.10 -12.51 -18.26
C VAL A 151 40.39 -13.99 -18.52
N ILE A 152 39.48 -14.90 -18.15
CA ILE A 152 39.61 -16.35 -18.39
C ILE A 152 39.92 -16.64 -19.86
N LYS A 153 39.12 -16.07 -20.77
CA LYS A 153 39.31 -16.25 -22.22
C LYS A 153 40.71 -15.84 -22.70
N ARG A 154 41.34 -14.86 -22.06
CA ARG A 154 42.70 -14.40 -22.42
C ARG A 154 43.79 -15.22 -21.75
N ILE A 155 43.54 -15.78 -20.56
CA ILE A 155 44.42 -16.79 -19.93
C ILE A 155 44.53 -18.01 -20.84
N GLU A 156 43.40 -18.49 -21.37
CA GLU A 156 43.38 -19.61 -22.33
C GLU A 156 44.20 -19.34 -23.60
N LEU A 157 44.26 -18.06 -24.01
CA LEU A 157 45.09 -17.59 -25.12
C LEU A 157 46.56 -17.33 -24.72
N GLN A 158 46.96 -17.72 -23.51
CA GLN A 158 48.31 -17.56 -22.95
C GLN A 158 48.79 -16.11 -22.82
N TYR A 159 47.86 -15.16 -22.62
CA TYR A 159 48.22 -13.78 -22.32
C TYR A 159 48.74 -13.68 -20.88
N SER A 160 49.79 -12.89 -20.67
CA SER A 160 50.24 -12.51 -19.32
C SER A 160 49.28 -11.51 -18.67
N VAL A 161 49.26 -11.45 -17.34
CA VAL A 161 48.41 -10.52 -16.58
C VAL A 161 48.55 -9.05 -17.03
N ASN A 162 49.77 -8.60 -17.36
CA ASN A 162 50.02 -7.25 -17.87
C ASN A 162 49.36 -7.02 -19.25
N GLN A 163 49.45 -8.01 -20.15
CA GLN A 163 48.83 -7.94 -21.47
C GLN A 163 47.30 -7.98 -21.38
N ILE A 164 46.74 -8.68 -20.39
CA ILE A 164 45.30 -8.73 -20.14
C ILE A 164 44.80 -7.38 -19.64
N ALA A 165 45.48 -6.79 -18.64
CA ALA A 165 45.17 -5.47 -18.12
C ALA A 165 45.20 -4.40 -19.21
N GLU A 166 46.26 -4.39 -20.03
CA GLU A 166 46.38 -3.48 -21.16
C GLU A 166 45.28 -3.70 -22.22
N ALA A 167 44.99 -4.96 -22.59
CA ALA A 167 43.99 -5.29 -23.60
C ALA A 167 42.54 -5.03 -23.15
N LEU A 168 42.29 -5.03 -21.85
CA LEU A 168 40.98 -4.73 -21.27
C LEU A 168 40.84 -3.26 -20.87
N LEU A 169 41.93 -2.49 -20.90
CA LEU A 169 42.00 -1.13 -20.35
C LEU A 169 41.57 -1.09 -18.87
N GLU A 170 41.88 -2.16 -18.14
CA GLU A 170 41.57 -2.33 -16.73
C GLU A 170 42.87 -2.29 -15.92
N PRO A 171 42.85 -1.73 -14.70
CA PRO A 171 44.05 -1.59 -13.91
C PRO A 171 44.50 -2.94 -13.33
N LEU A 172 45.80 -3.07 -13.09
CA LEU A 172 46.41 -4.35 -12.71
C LEU A 172 45.89 -4.88 -11.37
N ASP A 173 45.54 -4.00 -10.45
CA ASP A 173 44.95 -4.31 -9.14
C ASP A 173 43.55 -4.95 -9.23
N ILE A 174 42.82 -4.70 -10.31
CA ILE A 174 41.53 -5.35 -10.59
C ILE A 174 41.72 -6.69 -11.32
N ILE A 175 42.68 -6.76 -12.24
CA ILE A 175 42.90 -7.97 -13.06
C ILE A 175 43.69 -9.05 -12.30
N GLN A 176 44.68 -8.67 -11.48
CA GLN A 176 45.56 -9.60 -10.78
C GLN A 176 44.80 -10.58 -9.87
N PRO A 177 43.84 -10.16 -9.03
CA PRO A 177 43.08 -11.10 -8.20
C PRO A 177 42.27 -12.10 -9.01
N ILE A 178 41.66 -11.67 -10.13
CA ILE A 178 40.90 -12.55 -11.03
C ILE A 178 41.84 -13.58 -11.65
N TYR A 179 43.00 -13.12 -12.13
CA TYR A 179 44.01 -13.95 -12.77
C TYR A 179 44.58 -15.00 -11.80
N ASP A 180 44.89 -14.60 -10.57
CA ASP A 180 45.42 -15.50 -9.54
C ASP A 180 44.43 -16.60 -9.15
N ILE A 181 43.16 -16.24 -8.95
CA ILE A 181 42.09 -17.21 -8.62
C ILE A 181 41.85 -18.15 -9.81
N ALA A 182 41.81 -17.63 -11.04
CA ALA A 182 41.66 -18.45 -12.23
C ALA A 182 42.80 -19.47 -12.37
N LEU A 183 44.05 -19.07 -12.12
CA LEU A 183 45.19 -20.00 -12.16
C LEU A 183 45.12 -21.10 -11.08
N GLN A 184 44.50 -20.82 -9.92
CA GLN A 184 44.28 -21.82 -8.87
C GLN A 184 43.25 -22.88 -9.26
N GLN A 185 42.26 -22.54 -10.12
CA GLN A 185 41.25 -23.49 -10.61
C GLN A 185 41.78 -24.46 -11.69
N GLY A 186 42.93 -24.18 -12.31
CA GLY A 186 43.51 -25.06 -13.32
C GLY A 186 42.85 -24.92 -14.68
N SER A 187 42.22 -25.99 -15.20
CA SER A 187 41.71 -26.08 -16.59
C SER A 187 40.19 -26.15 -16.75
N ASP A 188 39.43 -26.08 -15.66
CA ASP A 188 37.96 -26.00 -15.68
C ASP A 188 37.52 -24.69 -15.04
N TYR A 189 37.66 -23.60 -15.79
CA TYR A 189 37.41 -22.25 -15.29
C TYR A 189 35.91 -21.99 -15.10
N ASP A 190 35.46 -21.81 -13.86
CA ASP A 190 34.09 -21.38 -13.57
C ASP A 190 34.08 -19.91 -13.12
N ALA A 191 33.56 -19.06 -14.01
CA ALA A 191 33.45 -17.63 -13.77
C ALA A 191 32.60 -17.27 -12.53
N ASN A 192 31.62 -18.11 -12.16
CA ASN A 192 30.79 -17.88 -10.97
C ASN A 192 31.57 -18.20 -9.70
N LEU A 193 32.34 -19.30 -9.68
CA LEU A 193 33.19 -19.64 -8.53
C LEU A 193 34.27 -18.58 -8.28
N ILE A 194 34.84 -18.02 -9.36
CA ILE A 194 35.81 -16.92 -9.23
C ILE A 194 35.14 -15.65 -8.68
N LEU A 195 33.92 -15.35 -9.12
CA LEU A 195 33.13 -14.22 -8.62
C LEU A 195 32.83 -14.37 -7.12
N ASP A 196 32.41 -15.55 -6.68
CA ASP A 196 32.15 -15.86 -5.26
C ASP A 196 33.42 -15.73 -4.41
N GLU A 197 34.55 -16.21 -4.91
CA GLU A 197 35.83 -16.11 -4.21
C GLU A 197 36.33 -14.65 -4.12
N LEU A 198 36.11 -13.84 -5.15
CA LEU A 198 36.40 -12.40 -5.12
C LEU A 198 35.50 -11.62 -4.17
N ASN A 199 34.22 -12.00 -4.08
CA ASN A 199 33.28 -11.38 -3.16
C ASN A 199 33.61 -11.75 -1.70
N SER A 200 34.01 -13.00 -1.42
CA SER A 200 34.42 -13.42 -0.08
C SER A 200 35.73 -12.77 0.40
N LYS A 201 36.70 -12.52 -0.48
CA LYS A 201 37.96 -11.81 -0.15
C LYS A 201 37.81 -10.30 0.05
N ASN A 202 36.70 -9.68 -0.38
CA ASN A 202 36.40 -8.26 -0.17
C ASN A 202 35.66 -7.97 1.16
N ILE A 203 35.21 -8.99 1.89
CA ILE A 203 34.39 -8.86 3.12
C ILE A 203 35.26 -8.99 4.41
N GLN A 204 36.58 -9.16 4.30
CA GLN A 204 37.54 -9.13 5.42
C GLN A 204 38.30 -7.82 5.49
#